data_AF-A0A9D7NGR2-F1
#
_entry.id   AF-A0A9D7NGR2-F1
#
_cell.length_a   1.000
_cell.length_b   1.000
_cell.length_c   1.000
_cell.angle_alpha   90.00
_cell.angle_beta   90.00
_cell.angle_gamma   90.00
#
_symmetry.space_group_name_H-M   'P 1'
#
loop_
_entity.id
_entity.type
_entity.pdbx_description
1 polymer ?
#
loop_
_entity_poly.entity_id
_entity_poly.type
_entity_poly.pdbx_seq_one_letter_code
_entity_poly.pdbx_strand_id
1 'polypeptide(L)'
;MHKSLTPGIATHCHHQFRNRGGIPGFSQHLGENAYGYAFKTTFSRPQWKAQVEAEVLKQLRAVQRQATRFDAVALIRGGGAKLDLAGFDSLALCQAIADFPLPIFTGIGHDVDETLVDLVAHRALKTPTAVADFLIQHNLHFESQLVELSQYLRYVIRKTCTRLNPASQMYNRHANDPRATAGWLVKRSACNALLPNCP
;
A
#
# COMPACT_ATOMS: atom_id res chain seq x y z
N MET A 1 -5.38 -10.49 15.06
CA MET A 1 -5.15 -10.79 13.63
C MET A 1 -4.05 -9.87 13.12
N HIS A 2 -2.78 -10.30 13.22
CA HIS A 2 -1.63 -9.56 12.70
C HIS A 2 -1.60 -9.68 11.16
N LYS A 3 -1.83 -8.59 10.44
CA LYS A 3 -1.53 -8.52 9.00
C LYS A 3 -0.16 -7.85 8.84
N SER A 4 0.91 -8.65 8.84
CA SER A 4 2.26 -8.17 8.53
C SER A 4 2.53 -8.27 7.03
N LEU A 5 2.07 -7.28 6.28
CA LEU A 5 2.75 -6.84 5.06
C LEU A 5 3.48 -5.57 5.48
N THR A 6 4.67 -5.72 6.03
CA THR A 6 5.52 -4.60 6.46
C THR A 6 6.31 -4.13 5.24
N PRO A 7 6.05 -2.93 4.69
CA PRO A 7 6.81 -2.44 3.56
C PRO A 7 8.26 -2.24 3.98
N GLY A 8 9.18 -2.87 3.26
CA GLY A 8 10.62 -2.73 3.45
C GLY A 8 11.11 -1.45 2.79
N ILE A 9 11.44 -0.42 3.56
CA ILE A 9 12.01 0.82 3.04
C ILE A 9 13.50 0.85 3.34
N ALA A 10 14.33 0.88 2.31
CA ALA A 10 15.75 1.17 2.48
C ALA A 10 15.95 2.68 2.50
N THR A 11 16.56 3.22 3.57
CA THR A 11 16.71 4.66 3.76
C THR A 11 18.17 5.04 3.88
N HIS A 12 18.60 6.09 3.18
CA HIS A 12 19.96 6.63 3.23
C HIS A 12 19.95 8.06 3.76
N CYS A 13 20.93 8.47 4.59
CA CYS A 13 20.93 9.81 5.22
C CYS A 13 22.30 10.46 5.36
N HIS A 14 22.35 11.76 5.09
CA HIS A 14 23.46 12.66 5.39
C HIS A 14 23.17 13.50 6.65
N HIS A 15 24.14 13.55 7.55
CA HIS A 15 24.27 14.39 8.74
C HIS A 15 23.56 13.98 10.05
N GLN A 16 24.38 14.02 11.11
CA GLN A 16 24.11 13.63 12.49
C GLN A 16 24.27 14.86 13.38
N PHE A 17 23.20 15.63 13.54
CA PHE A 17 23.06 16.52 14.69
C PHE A 17 21.59 16.54 15.07
N ARG A 18 21.27 15.91 16.21
CA ARG A 18 20.30 16.33 17.25
C ARG A 18 18.97 17.00 16.83
N ASN A 19 18.53 16.85 15.59
CA ASN A 19 17.35 17.48 15.01
C ASN A 19 16.44 16.41 14.40
N ARG A 20 15.14 16.57 14.65
CA ARG A 20 14.05 15.67 14.19
C ARG A 20 13.81 15.74 12.66
N GLY A 21 14.74 16.24 11.86
CA GLY A 21 14.54 16.47 10.42
C GLY A 21 15.06 15.37 9.49
N GLY A 22 16.04 14.56 9.93
CA GLY A 22 16.65 13.48 9.13
C GLY A 22 16.02 12.10 9.36
N ILE A 23 16.83 11.03 9.40
CA ILE A 23 16.38 9.65 9.75
C ILE A 23 15.47 9.61 10.98
N PRO A 24 15.81 10.26 12.12
CA PRO A 24 14.95 10.19 13.30
C PRO A 24 13.56 10.76 13.04
N GLY A 25 13.47 11.86 12.29
CA GLY A 25 12.20 12.47 11.88
C GLY A 25 11.39 11.57 10.98
N PHE A 26 12.02 11.04 9.93
CA PHE A 26 11.39 10.11 9.00
C PHE A 26 10.85 8.86 9.72
N SER A 27 11.67 8.23 10.56
CA SER A 27 11.30 7.02 11.28
C SER A 27 10.22 7.27 12.33
N GLN A 28 10.29 8.40 13.04
CA GLN A 28 9.27 8.80 13.99
C GLN A 28 7.94 9.05 13.29
N HIS A 29 7.96 9.79 12.19
CA HIS A 29 6.76 10.12 11.41
C HIS A 29 6.07 8.88 10.84
N LEU A 30 6.85 7.92 10.33
CA LEU A 30 6.31 6.62 9.92
C LEU A 30 5.77 5.81 11.10
N GLY A 31 6.38 5.90 12.29
CA GLY A 31 5.94 5.16 13.48
C GLY A 31 4.70 5.74 14.16
N GLU A 32 4.54 7.07 14.13
CA GLU A 32 3.45 7.81 14.77
C GLU A 32 2.25 8.04 13.85
N ASN A 33 2.20 7.38 12.69
CA ASN A 33 1.10 7.55 11.75
C ASN A 33 -0.25 7.14 12.37
N ALA A 34 -1.25 8.01 12.21
CA ALA A 34 -2.59 7.82 12.81
C ALA A 34 -3.37 6.62 12.24
N TYR A 35 -2.92 6.07 11.11
CA TYR A 35 -3.59 4.99 10.39
C TYR A 35 -3.12 3.59 10.82
N GLY A 36 -2.08 3.50 11.67
CA GLY A 36 -1.57 2.23 12.18
C GLY A 36 -0.78 1.40 11.18
N TYR A 37 -0.28 1.99 10.09
CA TYR A 37 0.58 1.30 9.13
C TYR A 37 1.95 0.98 9.75
N ALA A 38 2.42 -0.25 9.59
CA ALA A 38 3.73 -0.66 10.06
C ALA A 38 4.73 -0.66 8.92
N PHE A 39 5.77 0.17 9.02
CA PHE A 39 6.86 0.25 8.04
C PHE A 39 8.12 -0.40 8.59
N LYS A 40 8.78 -1.25 7.79
CA LYS A 40 10.07 -1.85 8.14
C LYS A 40 11.18 -1.06 7.44
N THR A 41 11.89 -0.24 8.20
CA THR A 41 12.96 0.60 7.66
C THR A 41 14.33 -0.04 7.89
N THR A 42 15.19 -0.02 6.87
CA THR A 42 16.60 -0.38 6.99
C THR A 42 17.44 0.84 6.64
N PHE A 43 18.17 1.36 7.63
CA PHE A 43 18.96 2.58 7.48
C PHE A 43 20.39 2.24 7.11
N SER A 44 20.89 2.87 6.04
CA SER A 44 22.30 2.87 5.70
C SER A 44 22.89 4.26 5.90
N ARG A 45 23.97 4.31 6.70
CA ARG A 45 24.68 5.55 7.03
C ARG A 45 26.06 5.54 6.34
N PRO A 46 26.19 6.22 5.20
CA PRO A 46 27.48 6.40 4.53
C PRO A 46 28.43 7.19 5.44
N GLN A 47 29.69 6.75 5.52
CA GLN A 47 30.73 7.47 6.24
C GLN A 47 31.41 8.45 5.27
N TRP A 48 31.07 9.74 5.38
CA TRP A 48 31.49 10.78 4.44
C TRP A 48 32.93 11.25 4.71
N LYS A 49 33.90 10.50 4.19
CA LYS A 49 35.25 11.03 3.89
C LYS A 49 35.40 11.06 2.37
N ALA A 50 35.17 12.23 1.78
CA ALA A 50 35.45 12.60 0.39
C ALA A 50 34.76 11.89 -0.79
N GLN A 51 34.02 10.78 -0.63
CA GLN A 51 33.43 10.03 -1.77
C GLN A 51 31.94 9.66 -1.58
N VAL A 52 31.09 10.68 -1.67
CA VAL A 52 29.62 10.61 -1.61
C VAL A 52 29.04 9.57 -2.55
N GLU A 53 29.31 9.78 -3.83
CA GLU A 53 28.71 9.08 -4.96
C GLU A 53 29.01 7.58 -4.88
N ALA A 54 30.27 7.23 -4.64
CA ALA A 54 30.72 5.85 -4.56
C ALA A 54 30.02 5.08 -3.44
N GLU A 55 29.80 5.70 -2.28
CA GLU A 55 29.13 5.04 -1.17
C GLU A 55 27.62 4.91 -1.44
N VAL A 56 26.94 5.95 -1.96
CA VAL A 56 25.53 5.84 -2.36
C VAL A 56 25.34 4.72 -3.38
N LEU A 57 26.18 4.68 -4.43
CA LEU A 57 26.16 3.62 -5.45
C LEU A 57 26.39 2.23 -4.85
N LYS A 58 27.34 2.10 -3.92
CA LYS A 58 27.61 0.83 -3.23
C LYS A 58 26.39 0.35 -2.42
N GLN A 59 25.71 1.28 -1.75
CA GLN A 59 24.50 0.97 -0.98
C GLN A 59 23.32 0.63 -1.88
N LEU A 60 23.11 1.38 -2.97
CA LEU A 60 22.10 1.05 -3.99
C LEU A 60 22.33 -0.36 -4.55
N ARG A 61 23.58 -0.70 -4.90
CA ARG A 61 23.93 -2.06 -5.33
C ARG A 61 23.66 -3.11 -4.27
N ALA A 62 23.86 -2.79 -2.99
CA ALA A 62 23.54 -3.71 -1.89
C ALA A 62 22.04 -3.95 -1.74
N VAL A 63 21.23 -2.89 -1.88
CA VAL A 63 19.76 -2.98 -1.90
C VAL A 63 19.28 -3.75 -3.12
N GLN A 64 19.86 -3.50 -4.30
CA GLN A 64 19.53 -4.18 -5.55
C GLN A 64 19.74 -5.70 -5.45
N ARG A 65 20.83 -6.14 -4.80
CA ARG A 65 21.07 -7.58 -4.52
C ARG A 65 20.01 -8.21 -3.62
N GLN A 66 19.27 -7.42 -2.85
CA GLN A 66 18.21 -7.86 -1.96
C GLN A 66 16.87 -7.22 -2.35
N ALA A 67 16.65 -6.92 -3.63
CA ALA A 67 15.48 -6.16 -4.10
C ALA A 67 14.15 -6.79 -3.67
N THR A 68 14.08 -8.12 -3.52
CA THR A 68 12.88 -8.83 -3.06
C THR A 68 12.51 -8.58 -1.59
N ARG A 69 13.39 -7.94 -0.81
CA ARG A 69 13.15 -7.60 0.61
C ARG A 69 12.65 -6.19 0.82
N PHE A 70 12.63 -5.37 -0.23
CA PHE A 70 12.32 -3.96 -0.17
C PHE A 70 11.27 -3.62 -1.23
N ASP A 71 10.37 -2.70 -0.89
CA ASP A 71 9.32 -2.23 -1.79
C ASP A 71 9.68 -0.87 -2.40
N ALA A 72 10.52 -0.11 -1.69
CA ALA A 72 10.95 1.22 -2.11
C ALA A 72 12.29 1.59 -1.48
N VAL A 73 12.96 2.57 -2.10
CA VAL A 73 14.17 3.21 -1.56
C VAL A 73 13.89 4.68 -1.32
N ALA A 74 14.33 5.20 -0.18
CA ALA A 74 14.24 6.61 0.16
C ALA A 74 15.65 7.19 0.34
N LEU A 75 16.05 8.07 -0.58
CA LEU A 75 17.25 8.89 -0.46
C LEU A 75 16.87 10.17 0.27
N ILE A 76 17.20 10.27 1.55
CA ILE A 76 16.83 11.41 2.38
C ILE A 76 18.06 12.14 2.88
N ARG A 77 17.91 13.43 3.18
CA ARG A 77 18.95 14.23 3.82
C ARG A 77 18.35 15.02 4.96
N GLY A 78 19.01 15.02 6.12
CA GLY A 78 18.62 15.92 7.21
C GLY A 78 19.06 17.36 6.91
N GLY A 79 18.48 18.34 7.61
CA GLY A 79 18.85 19.75 7.44
C GLY A 79 20.37 19.98 7.60
N GLY A 80 20.99 20.57 6.58
CA GLY A 80 22.44 20.78 6.48
C GLY A 80 22.81 21.78 5.38
N ALA A 81 24.04 22.31 5.42
CA ALA A 81 24.50 23.40 4.55
C ALA A 81 24.54 23.04 3.05
N LYS A 82 24.41 24.04 2.16
CA LYS A 82 24.38 23.86 0.69
C LYS A 82 25.56 23.06 0.09
N LEU A 83 26.69 22.98 0.80
CA LEU A 83 27.92 22.34 0.33
C LEU A 83 27.84 20.81 0.19
N ASP A 84 26.87 20.11 0.79
CA ASP A 84 26.75 18.65 0.60
C ASP A 84 25.90 18.24 -0.62
N LEU A 85 25.35 19.17 -1.42
CA LEU A 85 24.52 18.82 -2.59
C LEU A 85 25.34 18.41 -3.82
N ALA A 86 26.58 18.87 -3.96
CA ALA A 86 27.42 18.58 -5.13
C ALA A 86 27.66 17.08 -5.38
N GLY A 87 27.60 16.25 -4.33
CA GLY A 87 27.72 14.80 -4.46
C GLY A 87 26.48 14.10 -5.05
N PHE A 88 25.36 14.81 -5.16
CA PHE A 88 24.11 14.32 -5.75
C PHE A 88 23.92 14.74 -7.21
N ASP A 89 24.83 15.54 -7.78
CA ASP A 89 24.81 15.95 -9.19
C ASP A 89 25.77 15.12 -10.07
N SER A 90 25.88 13.80 -9.80
CA SER A 90 26.65 12.89 -10.65
C SER A 90 25.77 12.17 -11.67
N LEU A 91 26.24 12.14 -12.92
CA LEU A 91 25.64 11.36 -14.00
C LEU A 91 25.57 9.87 -13.66
N ALA A 92 26.62 9.29 -13.09
CA ALA A 92 26.65 7.85 -12.80
C ALA A 92 25.66 7.48 -11.68
N LEU A 93 25.45 8.38 -10.72
CA LEU A 93 24.40 8.22 -9.72
C LEU A 93 23.02 8.31 -10.35
N CYS A 94 22.81 9.27 -11.27
CA CYS A 94 21.53 9.41 -11.96
C CYS A 94 21.18 8.19 -12.81
N GLN A 95 22.15 7.63 -13.55
CA GLN A 95 21.98 6.40 -14.32
C GLN A 95 21.62 5.23 -13.41
N ALA A 96 22.32 5.06 -12.29
CA ALA A 96 22.03 3.98 -11.35
C ALA A 96 20.65 4.09 -10.70
N ILE A 97 20.13 5.32 -10.53
CA ILE A 97 18.78 5.57 -10.01
C ILE A 97 17.73 5.30 -11.08
N ALA A 98 17.95 5.77 -12.31
CA ALA A 98 17.04 5.57 -13.42
C ALA A 98 16.86 4.08 -13.78
N ASP A 99 17.94 3.30 -13.71
CA ASP A 99 17.92 1.86 -13.99
C ASP A 99 17.53 0.99 -12.77
N PHE A 100 17.14 1.61 -11.66
CA PHE A 100 16.88 0.87 -10.42
C PHE A 100 15.54 0.13 -10.46
N PRO A 101 15.47 -1.15 -10.03
CA PRO A 101 14.26 -1.95 -10.13
C PRO A 101 13.14 -1.58 -9.14
N LEU A 102 13.45 -0.78 -8.12
CA LEU A 102 12.50 -0.32 -7.11
C LEU A 102 12.28 1.20 -7.23
N PRO A 103 11.09 1.71 -6.88
CA PRO A 103 10.86 3.15 -6.88
C PRO A 103 11.78 3.84 -5.86
N ILE A 104 12.52 4.84 -6.33
CA ILE A 104 13.39 5.67 -5.50
C ILE A 104 12.70 7.01 -5.25
N PHE A 105 12.50 7.33 -3.96
CA PHE A 105 11.98 8.60 -3.48
C PHE A 105 13.13 9.46 -2.96
N THR A 106 13.13 10.75 -3.31
CA THR A 106 14.11 11.69 -2.76
C THR A 106 13.45 12.64 -1.77
N GLY A 107 14.14 12.86 -0.66
CA GLY A 107 13.79 13.82 0.39
C GLY A 107 15.03 14.62 0.77
N ILE A 108 15.76 15.10 -0.24
CA ILE A 108 17.09 15.72 -0.08
C ILE A 108 16.99 17.25 0.08
N GLY A 109 15.93 17.84 -0.48
CA GLY A 109 15.88 19.25 -0.88
C GLY A 109 15.64 20.32 0.19
N HIS A 110 15.83 21.55 -0.29
CA HIS A 110 15.40 22.84 0.26
C HIS A 110 14.57 23.55 -0.84
N ASP A 111 13.70 24.49 -0.49
CA ASP A 111 12.72 25.14 -1.40
C ASP A 111 13.25 25.79 -2.70
N VAL A 112 14.58 25.88 -2.93
CA VAL A 112 15.18 26.69 -4.00
C VAL A 112 16.13 25.92 -4.93
N ASP A 113 16.69 24.78 -4.52
CA ASP A 113 17.73 24.09 -5.29
C ASP A 113 17.28 22.65 -5.63
N GLU A 114 17.03 22.37 -6.92
CA GLU A 114 16.71 21.03 -7.48
C GLU A 114 18.00 20.32 -7.91
N THR A 115 18.16 19.03 -7.57
CA THR A 115 19.34 18.24 -7.97
C THR A 115 19.06 17.33 -9.16
N LEU A 116 20.10 16.89 -9.87
CA LEU A 116 19.93 15.93 -10.97
C LEU A 116 19.27 14.61 -10.50
N VAL A 117 19.56 14.20 -9.27
CA VAL A 117 18.95 13.02 -8.64
C VAL A 117 17.44 13.20 -8.43
N ASP A 118 16.97 14.40 -8.11
CA ASP A 118 15.54 14.69 -7.98
C ASP A 118 14.80 14.55 -9.31
N LEU A 119 15.45 14.89 -10.43
CA LEU A 119 14.88 14.78 -11.77
C LEU A 119 14.72 13.34 -12.26
N VAL A 120 15.61 12.44 -11.85
CA VAL A 120 15.56 11.02 -12.26
C VAL A 120 14.87 10.11 -11.26
N ALA A 121 14.64 10.59 -10.03
CA ALA A 121 13.92 9.84 -9.02
C ALA A 121 12.47 9.59 -9.43
N HIS A 122 11.87 8.53 -8.89
CA HIS A 122 10.45 8.24 -9.13
C HIS A 122 9.56 9.39 -8.64
N ARG A 123 9.92 9.97 -7.49
CA ARG A 123 9.29 11.20 -7.01
C ARG A 123 10.22 11.96 -6.08
N ALA A 124 10.39 13.24 -6.38
CA ALA A 124 11.10 14.19 -5.53
C ALA A 124 10.16 14.87 -4.54
N LEU A 125 10.56 14.90 -3.28
CA LEU A 125 9.85 15.54 -2.18
C LEU A 125 10.81 16.46 -1.43
N LYS A 126 10.25 17.55 -0.90
CA LYS A 126 11.05 18.63 -0.30
C LYS A 126 11.78 18.18 0.95
N THR A 127 11.16 17.35 1.79
CA THR A 127 11.73 16.99 3.10
C THR A 127 11.63 15.49 3.36
N PRO A 128 12.47 14.94 4.25
CA PRO A 128 12.33 13.55 4.66
C PRO A 128 10.94 13.24 5.23
N THR A 129 10.35 14.14 6.02
CA THR A 129 8.98 13.96 6.54
C THR A 129 7.92 13.96 5.44
N ALA A 130 8.09 14.76 4.37
CA ALA A 130 7.21 14.70 3.21
C ALA A 130 7.28 13.35 2.49
N VAL A 131 8.47 12.71 2.45
CA VAL A 131 8.60 11.32 1.95
C VAL A 131 7.82 10.36 2.83
N ALA A 132 7.90 10.49 4.16
CA ALA A 132 7.13 9.65 5.08
C ALA A 132 5.62 9.86 4.89
N ASP A 133 5.16 11.11 4.83
CA ASP A 133 3.75 11.46 4.56
C ASP A 133 3.26 10.87 3.24
N PHE A 134 4.06 10.98 2.18
CA PHE A 134 3.70 10.45 0.88
C PHE A 134 3.47 8.93 0.95
N LEU A 135 4.34 8.19 1.64
CA LEU A 135 4.20 6.74 1.80
C LEU A 135 2.96 6.36 2.62
N ILE A 136 2.65 7.12 3.67
CA ILE A 136 1.45 6.93 4.48
C ILE A 136 0.19 7.18 3.63
N GLN A 137 0.16 8.30 2.91
CA GLN A 137 -0.96 8.67 2.05
C GLN A 137 -1.16 7.68 0.89
N HIS A 138 -0.08 7.15 0.34
CA HIS A 138 -0.13 6.11 -0.68
C HIS A 138 -0.87 4.86 -0.17
N ASN A 139 -0.49 4.37 1.02
CA ASN A 139 -1.14 3.21 1.64
C ASN A 139 -2.62 3.49 1.98
N LEU A 140 -2.91 4.70 2.48
CA LEU A 140 -4.28 5.13 2.76
C LEU A 140 -5.16 5.16 1.50
N HIS A 141 -4.62 5.70 0.41
CA HIS A 141 -5.33 5.74 -0.86
C HIS A 141 -5.60 4.33 -1.39
N PHE A 142 -4.60 3.45 -1.34
CA PHE A 142 -4.73 2.06 -1.73
C PHE A 142 -5.79 1.32 -0.88
N GLU A 143 -5.78 1.51 0.44
CA GLU A 143 -6.80 0.92 1.32
C GLU A 143 -8.21 1.45 0.99
N SER A 144 -8.34 2.75 0.73
CA SER A 144 -9.63 3.36 0.37
C SER A 144 -10.20 2.77 -0.91
N GLN A 145 -9.35 2.56 -1.94
CA GLN A 145 -9.74 1.92 -3.19
C GLN A 145 -10.20 0.47 -2.98
N LEU A 146 -9.51 -0.29 -2.13
CA LEU A 146 -9.92 -1.66 -1.79
C LEU A 146 -11.28 -1.69 -1.10
N VAL A 147 -11.53 -0.75 -0.18
CA VAL A 147 -12.82 -0.64 0.51
C VAL A 147 -13.92 -0.30 -0.49
N GLU A 148 -13.71 0.69 -1.35
CA GLU A 148 -14.68 1.08 -2.39
C GLU A 148 -15.02 -0.08 -3.33
N LEU A 149 -13.99 -0.77 -3.86
CA LEU A 149 -14.19 -1.93 -4.72
C LEU A 149 -14.95 -3.05 -3.99
N SER A 150 -14.64 -3.29 -2.71
CA SER A 150 -15.35 -4.30 -1.90
C SER A 150 -16.82 -3.96 -1.68
N GLN A 151 -17.16 -2.67 -1.56
CA GLN A 151 -18.53 -2.19 -1.44
C GLN A 151 -19.27 -2.31 -2.76
N TYR A 152 -18.61 -1.97 -3.87
CA TYR A 152 -19.14 -2.14 -5.21
C TYR A 152 -19.46 -3.61 -5.52
N LEU A 153 -18.53 -4.53 -5.25
CA LEU A 153 -18.75 -5.97 -5.43
C LEU A 153 -19.93 -6.46 -4.59
N ARG A 154 -20.02 -6.04 -3.31
CA ARG A 154 -21.17 -6.37 -2.44
C ARG A 154 -22.49 -5.84 -2.99
N TYR A 155 -22.49 -4.63 -3.56
CA TYR A 155 -23.66 -4.04 -4.20
C TYR A 155 -24.11 -4.86 -5.41
N VAL A 156 -23.19 -5.21 -6.33
CA VAL A 156 -23.49 -5.98 -7.53
C VAL A 156 -24.00 -7.39 -7.19
N ILE A 157 -23.36 -8.06 -6.23
CA ILE A 157 -23.78 -9.39 -5.76
C ILE A 157 -25.20 -9.31 -5.20
N ARG A 158 -25.48 -8.37 -4.28
CA ARG A 158 -26.82 -8.18 -3.70
C ARG A 158 -27.88 -7.96 -4.78
N LYS A 159 -27.60 -7.06 -5.74
CA LYS A 159 -28.51 -6.72 -6.84
C LYS A 159 -28.78 -7.89 -7.78
N THR A 160 -27.82 -8.80 -7.93
CA THR A 160 -27.97 -9.99 -8.79
C THR A 160 -28.71 -11.09 -8.05
N CYS A 161 -28.40 -11.33 -6.78
CA CYS A 161 -29.13 -12.28 -5.94
C CYS A 161 -30.61 -11.92 -5.81
N THR A 162 -30.97 -10.64 -5.61
CA THR A 162 -32.39 -10.24 -5.56
C THR A 162 -33.11 -10.47 -6.89
N ARG A 163 -32.42 -10.33 -8.03
CA ARG A 163 -32.98 -10.62 -9.36
C ARG A 163 -33.14 -12.10 -9.68
N LEU A 164 -32.28 -12.95 -9.11
CA LEU A 164 -32.35 -14.41 -9.25
C LEU A 164 -33.31 -15.08 -8.25
N ASN A 165 -33.79 -14.34 -7.24
CA ASN A 165 -34.68 -14.86 -6.19
C ASN A 165 -36.18 -14.50 -6.28
N PRO A 166 -36.82 -14.26 -7.46
CA PRO A 166 -38.27 -14.03 -7.50
C PRO A 166 -39.06 -15.32 -7.19
N ALA A 167 -38.49 -16.51 -7.47
CA ALA A 167 -39.16 -17.79 -7.25
C ALA A 167 -39.37 -18.12 -5.76
N SER A 168 -38.41 -17.80 -4.88
CA SER A 168 -38.57 -18.02 -3.43
C SER A 168 -39.51 -16.99 -2.77
N GLN A 169 -39.62 -15.78 -3.33
CA GLN A 169 -40.61 -14.78 -2.87
C GLN A 169 -42.04 -15.10 -3.30
N MET A 170 -42.26 -15.79 -4.42
CA MET A 170 -43.58 -16.30 -4.80
C MET A 170 -43.94 -17.55 -3.97
N TYR A 171 -42.99 -18.46 -3.74
CA TYR A 171 -43.22 -19.66 -2.92
C TYR A 171 -43.61 -19.31 -1.47
N ASN A 172 -42.90 -18.36 -0.82
CA ASN A 172 -43.23 -17.93 0.54
C ASN A 172 -44.53 -17.12 0.64
N ARG A 173 -44.98 -16.48 -0.45
CA ARG A 173 -46.28 -15.80 -0.47
C ARG A 173 -47.47 -16.77 -0.53
N HIS A 174 -47.33 -17.90 -1.23
CA HIS A 174 -48.37 -18.93 -1.28
C HIS A 174 -48.35 -19.87 -0.07
N ALA A 175 -47.19 -20.10 0.54
CA ALA A 175 -47.08 -20.95 1.74
C ALA A 175 -47.66 -20.32 3.02
N ASN A 176 -47.76 -18.98 3.09
CA ASN A 176 -48.30 -18.23 4.23
C ASN A 176 -49.72 -17.69 3.99
N ASP A 177 -50.43 -18.12 2.95
CA ASP A 177 -51.85 -17.81 2.77
C ASP A 177 -52.72 -18.84 3.52
N PRO A 178 -53.38 -18.46 4.64
CA PRO A 178 -54.25 -19.38 5.39
C PRO A 178 -55.49 -19.86 4.62
N ARG A 179 -55.80 -19.27 3.45
CA ARG A 179 -56.85 -19.77 2.53
C ARG A 179 -56.34 -20.83 1.56
N ALA A 180 -55.04 -20.85 1.28
CA ALA A 180 -54.42 -21.84 0.39
C ALA A 180 -54.22 -23.20 1.09
N THR A 181 -53.96 -23.23 2.39
CA THR A 181 -53.75 -24.45 3.18
C THR A 181 -54.97 -25.36 3.28
N ALA A 182 -56.20 -24.82 3.12
CA ALA A 182 -57.43 -25.61 3.13
C ALA A 182 -57.59 -26.52 1.88
N GLY A 183 -56.99 -26.15 0.74
CA GLY A 183 -57.05 -26.96 -0.50
C GLY A 183 -56.03 -28.10 -0.56
N TRP A 184 -54.95 -28.01 0.21
CA TRP A 184 -53.87 -29.01 0.19
C TRP A 184 -54.18 -30.27 1.01
N LEU A 185 -55.07 -30.19 2.01
CA LEU A 185 -55.45 -31.36 2.82
C LEU A 185 -56.44 -32.30 2.11
N VAL A 186 -57.22 -31.81 1.13
CA VAL A 186 -58.23 -32.64 0.44
C VAL A 186 -57.61 -33.47 -0.70
N LYS A 187 -56.53 -32.99 -1.35
CA LYS A 187 -55.89 -33.74 -2.45
C LYS A 187 -54.87 -34.80 -2.00
N ARG A 188 -54.45 -34.81 -0.73
CA ARG A 188 -53.50 -35.83 -0.23
C ARG A 188 -54.15 -37.20 0.03
N SER A 189 -55.48 -37.25 0.18
CA SER A 189 -56.23 -38.51 0.29
C SER A 189 -56.35 -39.27 -1.04
N ALA A 190 -56.20 -38.58 -2.19
CA ALA A 190 -56.35 -39.20 -3.51
C ALA A 190 -55.04 -39.75 -4.12
N CYS A 191 -53.87 -39.24 -3.73
CA CYS A 191 -52.59 -39.70 -4.29
C CYS A 191 -51.95 -40.87 -3.53
N ASN A 192 -52.32 -41.14 -2.27
CA ASN A 192 -51.73 -42.24 -1.50
C ASN A 192 -52.32 -43.63 -1.83
N ALA A 193 -53.20 -43.71 -2.84
CA ALA A 193 -53.84 -44.94 -3.29
C ALA A 193 -53.25 -45.54 -4.58
N LEU A 194 -52.27 -44.89 -5.22
CA LEU A 194 -51.84 -45.28 -6.58
C LEU A 194 -50.39 -45.76 -6.75
N LEU A 195 -49.50 -45.65 -5.76
CA LEU A 195 -48.14 -46.21 -5.86
C LEU A 195 -47.60 -46.64 -4.49
N PRO A 196 -47.79 -47.92 -4.07
CA PRO A 196 -47.33 -48.38 -2.76
C PRO A 196 -45.86 -48.80 -2.72
N ASN A 197 -45.15 -48.90 -3.85
CA ASN A 197 -43.78 -49.43 -3.87
C ASN A 197 -42.93 -48.74 -4.94
N CYS A 198 -42.08 -47.81 -4.53
CA CYS A 198 -40.80 -47.54 -5.16
C CYS A 198 -39.76 -47.38 -4.03
N PRO A 199 -38.54 -47.89 -4.22
CA PRO A 199 -37.58 -48.20 -3.15
C PRO A 199 -37.01 -46.99 -2.40
#